data_AF-A0A0A9AY11-F1
#
_entry.id   AF-A0A0A9AY11-F1
#
_cell.length_a   1.000
_cell.length_b   1.000
_cell.length_c   1.000
_cell.angle_alpha   90.00
_cell.angle_beta   90.00
_cell.angle_gamma   90.00
#
_symmetry.space_group_name_H-M   'P 1'
#
loop_
_entity.id
_entity.type
_entity.pdbx_description
1 polymer ?
#
loop_
_entity_poly.entity_id
_entity_poly.type
_entity_poly.pdbx_seq_one_letter_code
_entity_poly.pdbx_strand_id
1 'polypeptide(L)' 'MCIGQNLALLEAKLTVAIILQRFEFRLSPSYLHAPTVLMLLHPQYGAPVIFRSRSSEPSDHRQHL' A
#
# COMPACT_ATOMS: atom_id res chain seq x y z
N MET A 1 -13.05 4.25 22.66
CA MET A 1 -11.58 4.16 22.68
C MET A 1 -11.18 2.70 22.49
N CYS A 2 -10.29 2.38 21.56
CA CYS A 2 -9.79 1.02 21.33
C CYS A 2 -8.43 0.86 22.01
N ILE A 3 -8.25 -0.20 22.81
CA ILE A 3 -6.98 -0.50 23.50
C ILE A 3 -5.84 -0.69 22.48
N GLY A 4 -6.13 -1.25 21.31
CA GLY A 4 -5.16 -1.51 20.25
C GLY A 4 -4.84 -0.34 19.33
N GLN A 5 -5.35 0.87 19.58
CA GLN A 5 -5.25 1.98 18.61
C GLN A 5 -3.81 2.38 18.27
N ASN A 6 -2.92 2.46 19.27
CA ASN A 6 -1.53 2.85 19.04
C ASN A 6 -0.76 1.77 18.27
N LEU A 7 -1.00 0.50 18.60
CA LEU A 7 -0.40 -0.63 17.89
C LEU A 7 -0.86 -0.65 16.43
N ALA A 8 -2.18 -0.56 16.19
CA ALA A 8 -2.75 -0.57 14.85
C ALA A 8 -2.19 0.58 13.99
N LEU A 9 -2.00 1.77 14.57
CA LEU A 9 -1.40 2.90 13.86
C LEU A 9 0.09 2.67 13.53
N LEU A 10 0.85 2.09 14.47
CA LEU A 10 2.26 1.78 14.25
C LEU A 10 2.44 0.72 13.17
N GLU A 11 1.66 -0.36 13.22
CA GLU A 11 1.67 -1.41 12.21
C GLU A 11 1.28 -0.86 10.84
N ALA A 12 0.18 -0.12 10.74
CA ALA A 12 -0.28 0.47 9.48
C ALA A 12 0.80 1.35 8.84
N LYS A 13 1.45 2.21 9.64
CA LYS A 13 2.53 3.08 9.15
C LYS A 13 3.73 2.28 8.66
N LEU A 14 4.17 1.29 9.44
CA LEU A 14 5.32 0.46 9.07
C LEU A 14 5.05 -0.33 7.79
N THR A 15 3.88 -0.97 7.70
CA THR A 15 3.48 -1.74 6.52
C THR A 15 3.41 -0.86 5.28
N VAL A 16 2.77 0.32 5.36
CA VAL A 16 2.69 1.26 4.23
C VAL A 16 4.08 1.77 3.83
N ALA A 17 4.94 2.09 4.79
CA ALA A 17 6.31 2.53 4.51
C ALA A 17 7.12 1.45 3.77
N ILE A 18 7.03 0.18 4.19
CA ILE A 18 7.71 -0.93 3.52
C ILE A 18 7.18 -1.13 2.10
N ILE A 19 5.85 -1.09 1.93
CA ILE A 19 5.23 -1.19 0.61
C ILE A 19 5.75 -0.08 -0.31
N LEU A 20 5.69 1.18 0.13
CA LEU A 20 6.15 2.33 -0.66
C LEU A 20 7.67 2.34 -0.89
N GLN A 21 8.46 1.73 0.01
CA GLN A 21 9.90 1.65 -0.17
C GLN A 21 10.30 0.68 -1.30
N ARG A 22 9.53 -0.40 -1.45
CA ARG A 22 9.87 -1.52 -2.34
C ARG A 22 9.02 -1.57 -3.60
N PHE A 23 7.85 -0.96 -3.58
CA PHE A 23 6.88 -1.06 -4.65
C PHE A 23 6.23 0.28 -4.94
N GLU A 24 5.97 0.50 -6.21
CA GLU A 24 4.88 1.37 -6.64
C GLU A 24 3.62 0.52 -6.73
N PHE A 25 2.48 1.06 -6.29
CA PHE A 25 1.22 0.37 -6.41
C PHE A 25 0.14 1.28 -7.00
N ARG A 26 -0.77 0.69 -7.76
CA ARG A 26 -1.93 1.36 -8.38
C ARG A 26 -3.16 0.47 -8.21
N LEU A 27 -4.34 1.09 -8.20
CA LEU A 27 -5.59 0.33 -8.25
C LEU A 27 -5.70 -0.38 -9.60
N SER A 28 -6.21 -1.61 -9.59
CA SER A 28 -6.58 -2.31 -10.82
C SER A 28 -7.69 -1.55 -11.55
N PRO A 29 -7.74 -1.54 -12.90
CA PRO A 29 -8.91 -1.05 -13.64
C PRO A 29 -10.22 -1.76 -13.28
N SER A 30 -10.13 -2.99 -12.76
CA SER A 30 -11.28 -3.74 -12.25
C SER A 30 -11.68 -3.38 -10.81
N TYR A 31 -10.98 -2.44 -10.17
CA TYR A 31 -11.35 -1.98 -8.84
C TYR A 31 -12.72 -1.27 -8.90
N LEU A 32 -13.66 -1.71 -8.07
CA LEU A 32 -14.99 -1.11 -7.94
C LEU A 32 -15.17 -0.57 -6.52
N HIS A 33 -15.39 0.74 -6.40
CA HIS A 33 -15.66 1.41 -5.12
C HIS A 33 -17.06 1.02 -4.60
N ALA A 34 -17.15 -0.08 -3.84
CA ALA A 34 -18.40 -0.56 -3.22
C ALA A 34 -18.17 -0.95 -1.75
N PRO A 35 -18.29 0.00 -0.80
CA PRO A 35 -18.21 -0.30 0.62
C PRO A 35 -19.49 -1.00 1.11
N THR A 36 -19.33 -2.01 1.96
CA THR A 36 -20.45 -2.67 2.65
C THR A 36 -20.09 -2.94 4.11
N VAL A 37 -21.11 -3.15 4.94
CA VAL A 37 -20.95 -3.43 6.38
C VAL A 37 -21.53 -4.80 6.68
N LEU A 38 -20.68 -5.70 7.20
CA LEU A 38 -21.12 -6.96 7.80
C LEU A 38 -20.95 -6.91 9.32
N MET A 39 -19.72 -7.12 9.81
CA MET A 39 -19.32 -6.80 11.19
C MET A 39 -18.39 -5.57 11.24
N LEU A 40 -17.59 -5.37 10.18
CA LEU A 40 -16.72 -4.21 9.96
C LEU A 40 -16.98 -3.68 8.55
N LEU A 41 -16.63 -2.41 8.30
CA LEU A 41 -16.65 -1.84 6.95
C LEU A 41 -15.59 -2.55 6.09
N HIS A 42 -15.99 -3.10 4.95
CA HIS A 42 -15.08 -3.76 4.03
C HIS A 42 -15.47 -3.50 2.56
N PRO A 43 -14.54 -3.65 1.61
CA PRO A 43 -14.89 -3.61 0.20
C PRO A 43 -15.71 -4.86 -0.17
N GLN A 44 -16.85 -4.66 -0.79
CA GLN A 44 -17.75 -5.75 -1.22
C GLN A 44 -17.08 -6.69 -2.22
N TYR A 45 -16.31 -6.13 -3.16
CA TYR A 45 -15.64 -6.87 -4.24
C TYR A 45 -14.12 -6.99 -4.04
N GLY A 46 -13.64 -6.79 -2.82
CA GLY A 46 -12.21 -6.72 -2.52
C GLY A 46 -11.55 -5.42 -3.01
N ALA A 47 -10.22 -5.36 -2.90
CA ALA A 47 -9.42 -4.20 -3.30
C ALA A 47 -8.27 -4.64 -4.21
N PRO A 48 -8.55 -4.99 -5.48
CA PRO A 48 -7.51 -5.45 -6.40
C PRO A 48 -6.50 -4.32 -6.68
N VAL A 49 -5.24 -4.57 -6.35
CA VAL A 49 -4.11 -3.66 -6.51
C VAL A 49 -3.02 -4.30 -7.37
N ILE A 50 -2.38 -3.48 -8.20
CA ILE A 50 -1.26 -3.87 -9.05
C ILE A 50 0.01 -3.32 -8.42
N PHE A 51 0.97 -4.19 -8.12
CA PHE A 51 2.29 -3.82 -7.62
C PHE A 51 3.34 -3.86 -8.72
N ARG A 52 4.27 -2.91 -8.68
CA ARG A 52 5.48 -2.86 -9.50
C ARG A 52 6.67 -2.69 -8.57
N SER A 53 7.67 -3.55 -8.72
CA SER A 53 8.91 -3.43 -7.93
C SER A 53 9.59 -2.11 -8.25
N ARG A 54 9.91 -1.33 -7.23
CA ARG A 54 10.80 -0.19 -7.35
C ARG A 54 12.21 -0.76 -7.36
N SER A 55 12.71 -1.10 -8.54
CA SER A 55 14.14 -1.35 -8.73
C SER A 55 14.86 -0.12 -8.20
N SER A 56 15.73 -0.31 -7.20
CA SER A 56 16.74 0.70 -6.90
C SER A 56 17.57 0.85 -8.16
N GLU A 57 17.29 1.88 -8.97
CA GLU A 57 18.29 2.38 -9.91
C GLU A 57 19.57 2.61 -9.11
N PRO A 58 20.69 1.96 -9.47
CA PRO A 58 21.96 2.34 -8.87
C PRO A 58 22.15 3.81 -9.23
N SER A 59 22.36 4.66 -8.22
CA SER A 59 22.74 6.05 -8.43
C SER A 59 23.97 6.09 -9.34
N ASP A 60 23.76 6.23 -10.65
CA ASP A 60 24.81 6.39 -11.65
C ASP A 60 25.38 7.79 -11.48
N HIS A 61 26.35 7.91 -10.58
CA HIS A 61 27.12 9.11 -10.35
C HIS A 61 28.35 9.18 -11.28
N ARG A 62 28.25 8.63 -12.50
CA ARG A 62 29.30 8.70 -13.52
C ARG A 62 28.75 8.98 -14.92
N GLN A 63 28.15 10.16 -15.09
CA GLN A 63 28.05 10.81 -16.41
C GLN A 63 28.61 12.22 -16.34
N HIS A 64 29.94 12.31 -16.26
CA HIS A 64 30.75 13.43 -16.72
C HIS A 64 32.16 12.89 -17.01
N LEU A 65 32.35 12.42 -18.23
CA LEU A 65 33.63 12.34 -18.92
C LEU A 65 33.41 12.92 -20.32
#